data_AF-A0A7W9PHZ5-F1
#
_entry.id   AF-A0A7W9PHZ5-F1
#
_cell.length_a   1.000
_cell.length_b   1.000
_cell.length_c   1.000
_cell.angle_alpha   90.00
_cell.angle_beta   90.00
_cell.angle_gamma   90.00
#
_symmetry.space_group_name_H-M   'P 1'
#
loop_
_entity.id
_entity.type
_entity.pdbx_description
1 polymer ?
#
loop_
_entity_poly.entity_id
_entity_poly.type
_entity_poly.pdbx_seq_one_letter_code
_entity_poly.pdbx_strand_id
1 'polypeptide(L)'
;MTRASAHRSQRRSIPVEWEEAADDGEYEYVPLRLPPEVTRVTASMRLAIQAEFGGWELSRVRAYTDGSRRVLLRRRRTTFPVAETGM
;
A
#
# COMPACT_ATOMS: atom_id res chain seq x y z
N MET A 1 11.12 3.69 33.84
CA MET A 1 12.06 4.51 33.06
C MET A 1 12.15 3.93 31.66
N THR A 2 11.63 4.69 30.69
CA THR A 2 11.89 4.73 29.25
C THR A 2 12.11 3.42 28.46
N ARG A 3 11.15 3.10 27.59
CA ARG A 3 11.49 2.59 26.26
C ARG A 3 10.73 3.40 25.21
N ALA A 4 11.35 4.50 24.80
CA ALA A 4 10.99 5.19 23.58
C ALA A 4 11.31 4.25 22.40
N SER A 5 10.35 3.43 21.99
CA SER A 5 10.43 2.72 20.72
C SER A 5 10.14 3.75 19.64
N ALA A 6 11.20 4.39 19.17
CA ALA A 6 11.20 5.16 17.95
C ALA A 6 10.73 4.24 16.82
N HIS A 7 9.43 4.27 16.50
CA HIS A 7 8.86 3.74 15.28
C HIS A 7 9.29 4.60 14.10
N ARG A 8 10.60 4.90 14.01
CA ARG A 8 11.19 5.57 12.87
C ARG A 8 10.81 4.72 11.68
N SER A 9 9.77 5.18 10.99
CA SER A 9 9.26 4.67 9.73
C SER A 9 10.47 4.48 8.85
N GLN A 10 11.00 3.26 8.81
CA GLN A 10 11.99 2.90 7.83
C GLN A 10 11.26 3.01 6.51
N ARG A 11 11.52 4.13 5.84
CA ARG A 11 11.13 4.46 4.47
C ARG A 11 11.18 3.17 3.65
N ARG A 12 10.03 2.65 3.22
CA ARG A 12 9.42 2.96 1.92
C ARG A 12 10.26 2.58 0.68
N SER A 13 11.16 1.60 0.75
CA SER A 13 11.66 0.98 -0.49
C SER A 13 10.95 -0.35 -0.72
N ILE A 14 10.05 -0.34 -1.70
CA ILE A 14 9.67 -1.57 -2.41
C ILE A 14 10.89 -2.10 -3.17
N PRO A 15 10.93 -3.39 -3.51
CA PRO A 15 11.91 -3.84 -4.51
C PRO A 15 11.79 -2.97 -5.76
N VAL A 16 12.91 -2.59 -6.37
CA VAL A 16 12.94 -1.73 -7.59
C VAL A 16 12.01 -2.26 -8.69
N GLU A 17 11.91 -3.59 -8.81
CA GLU A 17 10.98 -4.30 -9.71
C GLU A 17 9.50 -3.90 -9.55
N TRP A 18 9.11 -3.32 -8.42
CA TRP A 18 7.74 -2.88 -8.13
C TRP A 18 7.57 -1.38 -8.28
N GLU A 19 8.67 -0.62 -8.32
CA GLU A 19 8.65 0.82 -8.65
C GLU A 19 8.26 1.01 -10.12
N GLU A 20 8.73 0.14 -11.01
CA GLU A 20 8.40 0.21 -12.44
C GLU A 20 6.91 -0.03 -12.73
N ALA A 21 6.24 -0.83 -11.90
CA ALA A 21 4.79 -1.03 -12.03
C ALA A 21 3.99 0.20 -11.61
N ALA A 22 4.59 1.12 -10.85
CA ALA A 22 3.90 2.28 -10.30
C ALA A 22 3.72 3.45 -11.29
N ASP A 23 4.36 3.39 -12.47
CA ASP A 23 4.52 4.50 -13.42
C ASP A 23 3.63 4.39 -14.67
N ASP A 24 2.49 3.68 -14.61
CA ASP A 24 1.60 3.53 -15.78
C ASP A 24 0.69 4.77 -16.02
N GLY A 25 0.74 5.77 -15.13
CA GLY A 25 -0.03 7.03 -15.22
C GLY A 25 -1.54 6.91 -14.97
N GLU A 26 -2.17 5.80 -15.36
CA GLU A 26 -3.60 5.51 -15.14
C GLU A 26 -3.90 5.04 -13.70
N TYR A 27 -2.94 4.35 -13.07
CA TYR A 27 -3.11 3.78 -11.74
C TYR A 27 -2.21 4.44 -10.70
N GLU A 28 -2.75 4.64 -9.50
CA GLU A 28 -2.00 4.99 -8.31
C GLU A 28 -1.66 3.70 -7.56
N TYR A 29 -0.41 3.57 -7.12
CA TYR A 29 0.07 2.41 -6.39
C TYR A 29 0.55 2.78 -4.99
N VAL A 30 0.17 1.97 -3.99
CA VAL A 30 0.58 2.16 -2.59
C VAL A 30 1.21 0.87 -2.05
N PRO A 31 2.48 0.93 -1.63
CA PRO A 31 3.12 -0.21 -0.99
C PRO A 31 2.86 -0.24 0.51
N LEU A 32 2.52 -1.43 1.02
CA LEU A 32 2.31 -1.73 2.42
C LEU A 32 3.25 -2.85 2.88
N ARG A 33 3.79 -2.71 4.09
CA ARG A 33 4.48 -3.78 4.80
C ARG A 33 3.62 -4.25 5.96
N LEU A 34 3.32 -5.53 5.98
CA LEU A 34 2.62 -6.21 7.06
C LEU A 34 3.68 -6.91 7.93
N PRO A 35 3.83 -6.52 9.21
CA PRO A 35 4.73 -7.20 10.13
C PRO A 35 4.25 -8.64 10.41
N PRO A 36 5.14 -9.53 10.89
CA PRO A 36 4.82 -10.93 11.15
C PRO A 36 3.76 -11.14 12.24
N GLU A 37 3.63 -10.19 13.18
CA GLU A 37 2.61 -10.21 14.24
C GLU A 37 1.17 -10.05 13.71
N VAL A 38 1.01 -9.48 12.51
CA VAL A 38 -0.32 -9.35 11.90
C VAL A 38 -0.70 -10.72 11.35
N THR A 39 -1.80 -11.30 11.80
CA THR A 39 -2.24 -12.60 11.27
C THR A 39 -2.68 -12.50 9.81
N ARG A 40 -2.79 -13.64 9.11
CA ARG A 40 -3.38 -13.69 7.77
C ARG A 40 -4.81 -13.18 7.76
N VAL A 41 -5.63 -13.58 8.73
CA VAL A 41 -7.04 -13.17 8.82
C VAL A 41 -7.17 -11.65 9.01
N THR A 42 -6.41 -11.09 9.95
CA THR A 42 -6.40 -9.64 10.20
C THR A 42 -5.93 -8.85 8.96
N ALA A 43 -4.89 -9.33 8.28
CA ALA A 43 -4.43 -8.74 7.03
C ALA A 43 -5.54 -8.76 5.97
N SER A 44 -6.15 -9.93 5.73
CA SER A 44 -7.22 -10.08 4.74
C SER A 44 -8.40 -9.16 5.02
N MET A 45 -8.87 -9.07 6.27
CA MET A 45 -9.96 -8.17 6.64
C MET A 45 -9.61 -6.70 6.37
N ARG A 46 -8.41 -6.25 6.76
CA ARG A 46 -7.97 -4.86 6.53
C ARG A 46 -7.87 -4.53 5.05
N LEU A 47 -7.33 -5.45 4.25
CA LEU A 47 -7.19 -5.26 2.80
C LEU A 47 -8.55 -5.29 2.10
N ALA A 48 -9.48 -6.16 2.52
CA ALA A 48 -10.84 -6.19 2.01
C ALA A 48 -11.55 -4.85 2.27
N ILE A 49 -11.48 -4.31 3.50
CA ILE A 49 -12.05 -2.99 3.81
C ILE A 49 -11.50 -1.90 2.89
N GLN A 50 -10.20 -1.92 2.59
CA GLN A 50 -9.59 -0.96 1.65
C GLN A 50 -10.10 -1.14 0.21
N ALA A 51 -10.39 -2.37 -0.20
CA ALA A 51 -11.00 -2.64 -1.51
C ALA A 51 -12.44 -2.14 -1.58
N GLU A 52 -13.27 -2.51 -0.60
CA GLU A 52 -14.68 -2.18 -0.58
C GLU A 52 -14.93 -0.66 -0.45
N PHE A 53 -14.15 0.02 0.39
CA PHE A 53 -14.43 1.42 0.77
C PHE A 53 -13.36 2.43 0.32
N GLY A 54 -12.15 1.97 0.00
CA GLY A 54 -11.04 2.83 -0.44
C GLY A 54 -10.77 2.79 -1.94
N GLY A 55 -11.44 1.90 -2.68
CA GLY A 55 -11.20 1.66 -4.10
C GLY A 55 -9.85 1.02 -4.40
N TRP A 56 -9.22 0.39 -3.40
CA TRP A 56 -7.89 -0.21 -3.52
C TRP A 56 -7.96 -1.70 -3.85
N GLU A 57 -7.32 -2.10 -4.93
CA GLU A 57 -7.21 -3.49 -5.33
C GLU A 57 -5.83 -4.06 -5.00
N LEU A 58 -5.77 -5.36 -4.68
CA LEU A 58 -4.51 -6.06 -4.51
C LEU A 58 -3.84 -6.27 -5.88
N SER A 59 -2.66 -5.68 -6.08
CA SER A 59 -1.87 -5.85 -7.29
C SER A 59 -0.81 -6.95 -7.14
N ARG A 60 -0.03 -6.92 -6.04
CA ARG A 60 1.00 -7.93 -5.76
C ARG A 60 1.09 -8.23 -4.27
N VAL A 61 1.45 -9.46 -3.93
CA VAL A 61 1.74 -9.87 -2.56
C VAL A 61 3.00 -10.73 -2.55
N ARG A 62 3.91 -10.45 -1.61
CA ARG A 62 5.10 -11.25 -1.35
C ARG A 62 5.19 -11.58 0.14
N ALA A 63 5.21 -12.86 0.46
CA ALA A 63 5.52 -13.34 1.80
C ALA A 63 7.03 -13.57 1.93
N TYR A 64 7.56 -13.33 3.13
CA TYR A 64 8.95 -13.55 3.48
C TYR A 64 9.05 -14.61 4.58
N THR A 65 10.23 -15.23 4.70
CA THR A 65 10.51 -16.29 5.68
C THR A 65 10.48 -15.80 7.14
N ASP A 66 10.68 -14.50 7.36
CA ASP A 66 10.52 -13.84 8.66
C ASP A 66 9.03 -13.67 9.07
N GLY A 67 8.09 -14.14 8.25
CA GLY A 67 6.65 -14.02 8.45
C GLY A 67 6.08 -12.67 8.04
N SER A 68 6.92 -11.71 7.66
CA SER A 68 6.47 -10.43 7.13
C SER A 68 5.90 -10.60 5.72
N ARG A 69 5.02 -9.69 5.32
CA ARG A 69 4.51 -9.61 3.94
C ARG A 69 4.67 -8.21 3.41
N ARG A 70 4.94 -8.09 2.12
CA ARG A 70 4.80 -6.84 1.38
C ARG A 70 3.62 -6.98 0.42
N VAL A 71 2.81 -5.93 0.36
CA VAL A 71 1.61 -5.85 -0.46
C VAL A 71 1.71 -4.58 -1.29
N LEU A 72 1.41 -4.69 -2.58
CA LEU A 72 1.23 -3.56 -3.46
C LEU A 72 -0.27 -3.42 -3.74
N LEU A 73 -0.84 -2.30 -3.31
CA LEU A 73 -2.20 -1.91 -3.67
C LEU A 73 -2.16 -1.03 -4.90
N ARG A 74 -3.21 -1.10 -5.71
CA ARG A 74 -3.45 -0.19 -6.83
C ARG A 74 -4.86 0.36 -6.81
N ARG A 75 -5.07 1.55 -7.34
CA ARG A 75 -6.40 2.09 -7.66
C ARG A 75 -6.30 2.91 -8.93
N ARG A 76 -7.38 3.02 -9.71
CA ARG A 76 -7.38 3.95 -10.84
C ARG A 76 -7.28 5.38 -10.32
N ARG A 77 -6.49 6.21 -10.98
CA ARG A 77 -6.48 7.64 -10.71
C ARG A 77 -7.81 8.19 -11.20
N THR A 78 -8.56 8.79 -10.29
CA THR A 78 -9.67 9.64 -10.70
C THR A 78 -9.03 10.89 -11.26
N THR A 79 -8.92 10.98 -12.60
CA THR A 79 -8.74 12.27 -13.25
C THR A 79 -10.01 13.06 -12.94
N PHE A 80 -9.99 13.81 -11.84
CA PHE A 80 -10.89 14.94 -11.74
C PHE A 80 -10.44 15.86 -12.87
N PRO A 81 -11.24 16.09 -13.93
CA PRO A 81 -10.96 17.25 -14.76
C PRO A 81 -10.93 18.41 -13.77
N VAL A 82 -9.79 19.07 -13.67
CA VAL A 82 -9.72 20.35 -12.98
C VAL A 82 -10.78 21.19 -13.66
N ALA A 83 -11.95 21.33 -13.02
CA ALA A 83 -12.95 22.25 -13.49
C ALA A 83 -12.24 23.58 -13.41
N GLU A 84 -11.88 24.12 -14.58
CA GLU A 84 -11.28 25.42 -14.73
C GLU A 84 -12.19 26.37 -13.94
N THR A 85 -11.78 26.66 -12.70
CA THR A 85 -12.43 27.66 -11.87
C THR A 85 -11.92 28.97 -12.42
N GLY A 86 -12.49 29.32 -13.56
CA GLY A 86 -12.08 30.40 -14.43
C GLY A 86 -13.31 31.01 -15.06
N MET A 87 -13.75 32.10 -14.44
CA MET A 87 -14.75 33.10 -14.86
C MET A 87 -16.19 32.87 -14.43
#